data_AF-A0A3N4IUE1-F1
#
_entry.id   AF-A0A3N4IUE1-F1
#
_cell.length_a   1.000
_cell.length_b   1.000
_cell.length_c   1.000
_cell.angle_alpha   90.00
_cell.angle_beta   90.00
_cell.angle_gamma   90.00
#
_symmetry.space_group_name_H-M   'P 1'
#
loop_
_entity.id
_entity.type
_entity.pdbx_description
1 polymer ?
#
loop_
_entity_poly.entity_id
_entity_poly.type
_entity_poly.pdbx_seq_one_letter_code
_entity_poly.pdbx_strand_id
1 'polypeptide(L)'
;SIRSSAEKYGITYSTLCGGLNGQQSRVFGHLKMQELSKYEERSVARWCERLDEHEVEPTSLEVKSIAEAIIAWWEKNQPLGKHWITHFLSHHPDLAVKLSSRLDGQQALASNPLVIKDYF
;
A
#
# COMPACT_ATOMS: atom_id res chain seq x y z
N SER A 1 12.77 -31.91 18.71
CA SER A 1 12.70 -30.77 19.66
C SER A 1 12.41 -29.49 18.88
N ILE A 2 11.91 -28.43 19.52
CA ILE A 2 11.62 -27.13 18.85
C ILE A 2 12.89 -26.59 18.13
N ARG A 3 14.08 -26.78 18.72
CA ARG A 3 15.37 -26.40 18.08
C ARG A 3 15.62 -27.15 16.77
N SER A 4 15.42 -28.47 16.76
CA SER A 4 15.62 -29.28 15.55
C SER A 4 14.62 -28.94 14.45
N SER A 5 13.38 -28.59 14.81
CA SER A 5 12.42 -28.05 13.84
C SER A 5 12.87 -26.68 13.31
N ALA A 6 13.33 -25.78 14.18
CA ALA A 6 13.81 -24.46 13.78
C ALA A 6 14.98 -24.56 12.78
N GLU A 7 15.94 -25.45 13.05
CA GLU A 7 17.06 -25.75 12.17
C GLU A 7 16.62 -26.35 10.83
N LYS A 8 15.69 -27.31 10.84
CA LYS A 8 15.11 -27.90 9.62
C LYS A 8 14.45 -26.87 8.71
N TYR A 9 13.81 -25.87 9.29
CA TYR A 9 13.10 -24.81 8.55
C TYR A 9 13.96 -23.54 8.33
N GLY A 10 15.23 -23.53 8.78
CA GLY A 10 16.13 -22.38 8.63
C GLY A 10 15.68 -21.11 9.36
N ILE A 11 14.86 -21.25 10.41
CA ILE A 11 14.33 -20.13 11.21
C ILE A 11 14.94 -20.12 12.60
N THR A 12 15.03 -18.95 13.21
CA THR A 12 15.56 -18.82 14.57
C THR A 12 14.63 -19.50 15.59
N TYR A 13 15.22 -20.18 16.57
CA TYR A 13 14.49 -20.81 17.67
C TYR A 13 13.51 -19.86 18.37
N SER A 14 13.92 -18.61 18.63
CA SER A 14 13.08 -17.60 19.27
C SER A 14 11.82 -17.27 18.46
N THR A 15 11.94 -17.21 17.13
CA THR A 15 10.82 -16.98 16.22
C THR A 15 9.83 -18.14 16.24
N LEU A 16 10.32 -19.39 16.17
CA LEU A 16 9.46 -20.57 16.23
C LEU A 16 8.79 -20.74 17.61
N CYS A 17 9.55 -20.50 18.68
CA CYS A 17 9.05 -20.55 20.05
C CYS A 17 8.00 -19.44 20.30
N GLY A 18 8.25 -18.23 19.82
CA GLY A 18 7.30 -17.12 19.90
C GLY A 18 5.97 -17.46 19.20
N GLY A 19 6.04 -18.03 18.00
CA GLY A 19 4.84 -18.48 17.28
C GLY A 19 4.04 -19.53 18.04
N LEU A 20 4.70 -20.52 18.66
CA LEU A 20 4.05 -21.54 19.50
C LEU A 20 3.41 -20.95 20.77
N ASN A 21 3.99 -19.89 21.32
CA ASN A 21 3.47 -19.16 22.47
C ASN A 21 2.40 -18.12 22.09
N GLY A 22 1.90 -18.14 20.87
CA GLY A 22 0.83 -17.25 20.41
C GLY A 22 1.28 -15.82 20.06
N GLN A 23 2.59 -15.58 19.85
CA GLN A 23 3.02 -14.29 19.33
C GLN A 23 2.45 -14.05 17.94
N GLN A 24 1.87 -12.87 17.77
CA GLN A 24 1.33 -12.43 16.50
C GLN A 24 2.47 -12.10 15.52
N SER A 25 2.34 -12.57 14.28
CA SER A 25 3.27 -12.19 13.22
C SER A 25 3.23 -10.67 13.00
N ARG A 26 4.42 -10.08 12.80
CA ARG A 26 4.58 -8.66 12.50
C ARG A 26 3.67 -8.22 11.35
N VAL A 27 3.59 -9.03 10.29
CA VAL A 27 2.73 -8.76 9.12
C VAL A 27 1.27 -8.59 9.52
N PHE A 28 0.77 -9.46 10.39
CA PHE A 28 -0.62 -9.40 10.86
C PHE A 28 -0.87 -8.22 11.80
N GLY A 29 0.12 -7.85 12.61
CA GLY A 29 0.07 -6.61 13.41
C GLY A 29 -0.05 -5.36 12.53
N HIS A 30 0.75 -5.29 11.45
CA HIS A 30 0.69 -4.19 10.49
C HIS A 30 -0.67 -4.10 9.78
N LEU A 31 -1.28 -5.23 9.43
CA LEU A 31 -2.63 -5.24 8.83
C LEU A 31 -3.69 -4.58 9.71
N LYS A 32 -3.55 -4.65 11.05
CA LYS A 32 -4.46 -3.98 11.99
C LYS A 32 -4.18 -2.50 12.17
N MET A 33 -2.97 -2.05 11.83
CA MET A 33 -2.53 -0.66 11.95
C MET A 33 -2.81 0.15 10.68
N GLN A 34 -3.32 -0.48 9.61
CA GLN A 34 -3.71 0.22 8.39
C GLN A 34 -4.96 1.06 8.62
N GLU A 35 -4.96 2.29 8.09
CA GLU A 35 -6.10 3.22 8.21
C GLU A 35 -7.34 2.72 7.46
N LEU A 36 -7.14 1.99 6.36
CA LEU A 36 -8.20 1.29 5.65
C LEU A 36 -8.22 -0.20 6.02
N SER A 37 -9.42 -0.72 6.20
CA SER A 37 -9.69 -2.14 6.26
C SER A 37 -9.42 -2.78 4.91
N LYS A 38 -9.04 -4.07 4.92
CA LYS A 38 -8.87 -4.89 3.71
C LYS A 38 -10.07 -4.84 2.76
N TYR A 39 -11.28 -4.63 3.27
CA TYR A 39 -12.48 -4.50 2.44
C TYR A 39 -12.51 -3.18 1.67
N GLU A 40 -12.13 -2.10 2.33
CA GLU A 40 -12.09 -0.76 1.74
C GLU A 40 -10.97 -0.67 0.70
N GLU A 41 -9.78 -1.21 1.03
CA GLU A 41 -8.64 -1.31 0.10
C GLU A 41 -9.02 -2.09 -1.18
N ARG A 42 -9.77 -3.21 -1.03
CA ARG A 42 -10.30 -3.97 -2.18
C ARG A 42 -11.35 -3.22 -2.99
N SER A 43 -12.09 -2.29 -2.40
CA SER A 43 -13.02 -1.44 -3.16
C SER A 43 -12.27 -0.43 -4.01
N VAL A 44 -11.18 0.14 -3.49
CA VAL A 44 -10.28 1.00 -4.28
C VAL A 44 -9.62 0.21 -5.40
N ALA A 45 -9.10 -0.99 -5.12
CA ALA A 45 -8.49 -1.85 -6.13
C ALA A 45 -9.48 -2.20 -7.26
N ARG A 46 -10.72 -2.57 -6.93
CA ARG A 46 -11.77 -2.83 -7.93
C ARG A 46 -12.14 -1.60 -8.75
N TRP A 47 -12.08 -0.41 -8.17
CA TRP A 47 -12.26 0.82 -8.92
C TRP A 47 -11.11 1.03 -9.92
N CYS A 48 -9.86 0.80 -9.52
CA CYS A 48 -8.71 0.86 -10.43
C CYS A 48 -8.81 -0.18 -11.56
N GLU A 49 -9.25 -1.41 -11.27
CA GLU A 49 -9.46 -2.45 -12.28
C GLU A 49 -10.50 -2.05 -13.32
N ARG A 50 -11.62 -1.41 -12.91
CA ARG A 50 -12.62 -0.89 -13.86
C ARG A 50 -12.08 0.23 -14.74
N LEU A 51 -11.17 1.04 -14.23
CA LEU A 51 -10.54 2.08 -15.04
C LEU A 51 -9.60 1.50 -16.11
N ASP A 52 -8.97 0.37 -15.81
CA ASP A 52 -8.16 -0.39 -16.77
C ASP A 52 -9.02 -0.89 -17.95
N GLU A 53 -10.25 -1.32 -17.71
CA GLU A 53 -11.22 -1.67 -18.77
C GLU A 53 -11.54 -0.50 -19.70
N HIS A 54 -11.41 0.73 -19.20
CA HIS A 54 -11.64 1.96 -19.96
C HIS A 54 -10.36 2.53 -20.58
N GLU A 55 -9.21 1.84 -20.46
CA GLU A 55 -7.88 2.33 -20.88
C GLU A 55 -7.50 3.68 -20.26
N VAL A 56 -8.11 4.04 -19.12
CA VAL A 56 -7.82 5.27 -18.39
C VAL A 56 -6.94 4.92 -17.20
N GLU A 57 -5.69 5.40 -17.21
CA GLU A 57 -4.79 5.23 -16.07
C GLU A 57 -5.06 6.33 -15.02
N PRO A 58 -5.52 5.97 -13.80
CA PRO A 58 -5.75 6.96 -12.77
C PRO A 58 -4.45 7.54 -12.23
N THR A 59 -4.48 8.80 -11.83
CA THR A 59 -3.36 9.46 -11.16
C THR A 59 -3.32 9.04 -9.69
N SER A 60 -2.14 8.97 -9.08
CA SER A 60 -1.96 8.67 -7.65
C SER A 60 -2.80 9.57 -6.73
N LEU A 61 -2.97 10.84 -7.11
CA LEU A 61 -3.84 11.80 -6.43
C LEU A 61 -5.32 11.37 -6.48
N GLU A 62 -5.81 10.94 -7.64
CA GLU A 62 -7.20 10.52 -7.84
C GLU A 62 -7.50 9.24 -7.05
N VAL A 63 -6.57 8.29 -7.04
CA VAL A 63 -6.66 7.08 -6.21
C VAL A 63 -6.78 7.46 -4.73
N LYS A 64 -5.98 8.43 -4.27
CA LYS A 64 -6.05 8.91 -2.88
C LYS A 64 -7.39 9.59 -2.59
N SER A 65 -7.88 10.45 -3.48
CA SER A 65 -9.16 11.14 -3.32
C SER A 65 -10.34 10.16 -3.21
N ILE A 66 -10.32 9.06 -3.95
CA ILE A 66 -11.36 8.03 -3.86
C ILE A 66 -11.25 7.22 -2.59
N ALA A 67 -10.03 6.89 -2.17
CA ALA A 67 -9.81 6.24 -0.89
C ALA A 67 -10.31 7.12 0.27
N GLU A 68 -10.06 8.44 0.22
CA GLU A 68 -10.60 9.43 1.17
C GLU A 68 -12.13 9.53 1.09
N ALA A 69 -12.72 9.48 -0.11
CA ALA A 69 -14.18 9.49 -0.28
C ALA A 69 -14.85 8.25 0.31
N ILE A 70 -14.23 7.07 0.17
CA ILE A 70 -14.72 5.84 0.81
C ILE A 70 -14.66 5.97 2.33
N ILE A 71 -13.55 6.48 2.87
CA ILE A 71 -13.38 6.72 4.31
C ILE A 71 -14.45 7.68 4.84
N ALA A 72 -14.70 8.78 4.13
CA ALA A 72 -15.75 9.74 4.46
C ALA A 72 -17.14 9.11 4.43
N TRP A 73 -17.40 8.20 3.49
CA TRP A 73 -18.67 7.47 3.39
C TRP A 73 -18.93 6.56 4.60
N TRP A 74 -17.88 5.99 5.18
CA TRP A 74 -17.95 5.19 6.42
C TRP A 74 -17.88 6.03 7.70
N GLU A 75 -18.05 7.35 7.61
CA GLU A 75 -17.98 8.32 8.71
C GLU A 75 -16.65 8.28 9.51
N LYS A 76 -15.58 7.79 8.87
CA LYS A 76 -14.24 7.83 9.44
C LYS A 76 -13.62 9.19 9.12
N ASN A 77 -13.46 10.06 10.10
CA ASN A 77 -12.86 11.38 9.91
C ASN A 77 -11.32 11.38 9.91
N GLN A 78 -10.70 10.29 9.43
CA GLN A 78 -9.25 10.14 9.46
C GLN A 78 -8.65 10.41 8.08
N PRO A 79 -7.82 11.47 7.92
CA PRO A 79 -7.19 11.76 6.65
C PRO A 79 -6.12 10.72 6.32
N LEU A 80 -6.02 10.32 5.05
CA LEU A 80 -5.03 9.35 4.63
C LEU A 80 -3.62 9.89 4.73
N GLY A 81 -2.75 9.11 5.40
CA GLY A 81 -1.33 9.41 5.53
C GLY A 81 -0.61 9.59 4.18
N LYS A 82 0.45 10.42 4.16
CA LYS A 82 1.24 10.75 2.95
C LYS A 82 1.77 9.52 2.20
N HIS A 83 2.17 8.47 2.92
CA HIS A 83 2.75 7.26 2.35
C HIS A 83 1.72 6.17 2.02
N TRP A 84 0.43 6.46 2.21
CA TRP A 84 -0.62 5.46 2.01
C TRP A 84 -0.60 4.89 0.59
N ILE A 85 -0.45 5.74 -0.44
CA ILE A 85 -0.40 5.30 -1.82
C ILE A 85 0.78 4.35 -2.09
N THR A 86 1.95 4.64 -1.51
CA THR A 86 3.14 3.77 -1.65
C THR A 86 2.89 2.40 -1.02
N HIS A 87 2.25 2.36 0.16
CA HIS A 87 1.88 1.11 0.81
C HIS A 87 0.80 0.35 0.03
N PHE A 88 -0.21 1.04 -0.48
CA PHE A 88 -1.26 0.46 -1.33
C PHE A 88 -0.65 -0.22 -2.57
N LEU A 89 0.24 0.48 -3.27
CA LEU A 89 0.95 -0.09 -4.43
C LEU A 89 1.84 -1.28 -4.04
N SER A 90 2.44 -1.26 -2.85
CA SER A 90 3.26 -2.39 -2.38
C SER A 90 2.44 -3.67 -2.13
N HIS A 91 1.15 -3.55 -1.80
CA HIS A 91 0.24 -4.70 -1.64
C HIS A 91 -0.39 -5.14 -2.97
N HIS A 92 -0.48 -4.24 -3.94
CA HIS A 92 -1.09 -4.46 -5.25
C HIS A 92 -0.06 -4.27 -6.37
N PRO A 93 0.88 -5.21 -6.55
CA PRO A 93 1.94 -5.08 -7.55
C PRO A 93 1.37 -4.95 -8.99
N ASP A 94 0.25 -5.60 -9.27
CA ASP A 94 -0.44 -5.52 -10.57
C ASP A 94 -0.89 -4.08 -10.90
N LEU A 95 -1.30 -3.32 -9.89
CA LEU A 95 -1.66 -1.91 -10.00
C LEU A 95 -0.42 -1.01 -9.99
N ALA A 96 0.62 -1.40 -9.25
CA ALA A 96 1.87 -0.65 -9.15
C ALA A 96 2.59 -0.53 -10.49
N VAL A 97 2.62 -1.59 -11.29
CA VAL A 97 3.24 -1.56 -12.63
C VAL A 97 2.54 -0.51 -13.52
N LYS A 98 1.22 -0.40 -13.43
CA LYS A 98 0.42 0.52 -14.24
C LYS A 98 0.52 1.96 -13.75
N LEU A 99 0.53 2.16 -12.43
CA LEU A 99 0.54 3.49 -11.81
C LEU A 99 1.94 4.11 -11.69
N SER A 100 3.00 3.30 -11.60
CA SER A 100 4.39 3.77 -11.50
C SER A 100 4.87 4.48 -12.77
N SER A 101 4.40 4.07 -13.95
CA SER A 101 4.72 4.72 -15.24
C SER A 101 4.46 6.24 -15.22
N ARG A 102 3.34 6.67 -14.63
CA ARG A 102 3.02 8.10 -14.47
C ARG A 102 3.68 8.74 -13.26
N LEU A 103 3.92 7.99 -12.18
CA LEU A 103 4.55 8.52 -10.98
C LEU A 103 6.01 8.92 -11.25
N ASP A 104 6.74 8.08 -12.00
CA ASP A 104 8.07 8.42 -12.52
C ASP A 104 7.99 9.59 -13.51
N GLY A 105 6.97 9.65 -14.37
CA GLY A 105 6.75 10.78 -15.28
C GLY A 105 6.51 12.11 -14.56
N GLN A 106 5.63 12.15 -13.54
CA GLN A 106 5.36 13.33 -12.73
C GLN A 106 6.54 13.71 -11.84
N GLN A 107 7.28 12.73 -11.30
CA GLN A 107 8.50 12.98 -10.54
C GLN A 107 9.62 13.50 -11.45
N ALA A 108 9.73 13.01 -12.69
CA ALA A 108 10.66 13.53 -13.70
C ALA A 108 10.28 14.94 -14.15
N LEU A 109 8.99 15.24 -14.31
CA LEU A 109 8.49 16.59 -14.62
C LEU A 109 8.70 17.57 -13.45
N ALA A 110 8.45 17.15 -12.21
CA ALA A 110 8.67 17.97 -11.02
C ALA A 110 10.16 18.15 -10.69
N SER A 111 11.01 17.18 -11.06
CA SER A 111 12.47 17.29 -10.96
C SER A 111 13.10 18.00 -12.15
N ASN A 112 12.30 18.44 -13.12
CA ASN A 112 12.80 19.17 -14.28
C ASN A 112 13.39 20.52 -13.80
N PRO A 113 14.68 20.79 -14.03
CA PRO A 113 15.35 22.00 -13.53
C PRO A 113 14.71 23.31 -14.04
N LEU A 114 13.95 23.27 -15.13
CA LEU A 114 13.18 24.41 -15.62
C LEU A 114 11.97 24.75 -14.72
N VAL A 115 11.29 23.74 -14.17
CA VAL A 115 10.14 23.91 -13.28
C VAL A 115 10.58 24.35 -11.89
N ILE A 116 11.73 23.84 -11.40
CA ILE A 116 12.30 24.24 -10.11
C ILE A 116 12.75 25.70 -10.13
N LYS A 117 13.32 26.17 -11.24
CA LYS A 117 13.76 27.57 -11.41
C LYS A 117 12.62 28.59 -11.47
N ASP A 118 11.41 28.16 -11.84
CA ASP A 118 10.24 29.04 -11.90
C ASP A 118 9.58 29.20 -10.52
N TYR A 119 9.96 28.35 -9.55
CA TYR A 119 9.40 28.31 -8.20
C TYR A 119 10.27 29.01 -7.14
N PHE A 120 11.56 29.23 -7.43
CA PHE A 120 12.55 29.91 -6.54
C PHE A 120 13.07 31.19 -7.18
#